data_AF-A0A840NUW0-F1
#
_entry.id   AF-A0A840NUW0-F1
#
_cell.length_a   1.000
_cell.length_b   1.000
_cell.length_c   1.000
_cell.angle_alpha   90.00
_cell.angle_beta   90.00
_cell.angle_gamma   90.00
#
_symmetry.space_group_name_H-M   'P 1'
#
loop_
_entity.id
_entity.type
_entity.pdbx_description
1 polymer ?
#
loop_
_entity_poly.entity_id
_entity_poly.type
_entity_poly.pdbx_seq_one_letter_code
_entity_poly.pdbx_strand_id
1 'polypeptide(L)'
;MMITYIPLGYFADRKSYKMSMILAAAFSATWLFLMGISTSFNGLLLVKFFNALSLTLIAGAYNALLIQYAKTKLTSTKKVLGSSSQYNYIGMFVFSLIGAYFADYSSQYIWDLSAFLMTMTTLFGLFFG
;
A
#
# COMPACT_ATOMS: atom_id res chain seq x y z
N MET A 1 -0.11 -7.22 15.19
CA MET A 1 0.39 -6.48 14.01
C MET A 1 1.81 -5.93 14.19
N MET A 2 2.27 -5.48 15.36
CA MET A 2 3.65 -4.94 15.52
C MET A 2 4.79 -5.97 15.44
N ILE A 3 4.53 -7.26 15.73
CA ILE A 3 5.58 -8.30 15.79
C ILE A 3 6.19 -8.63 14.41
N THR A 4 5.42 -8.48 13.32
CA THR A 4 5.88 -8.79 11.95
C THR A 4 6.69 -7.67 11.31
N TYR A 5 6.67 -6.44 11.85
CA TYR A 5 7.40 -5.29 11.29
C TYR A 5 8.92 -5.49 11.31
N ILE A 6 9.43 -6.15 12.35
CA ILE A 6 10.87 -6.33 12.55
C ILE A 6 11.47 -7.33 11.53
N PRO A 7 10.94 -8.56 11.36
CA PRO A 7 11.50 -9.52 10.40
C PRO A 7 11.28 -9.13 8.93
N LEU A 8 10.15 -8.49 8.59
CA LEU A 8 9.88 -8.06 7.22
C LEU A 8 10.60 -6.75 6.87
N GLY A 9 10.81 -5.85 7.84
CA GLY A 9 11.72 -4.70 7.69
C GLY A 9 13.15 -5.17 7.40
N TYR A 10 13.63 -6.18 8.12
CA TYR A 10 14.93 -6.82 7.85
C TYR A 10 15.02 -7.43 6.44
N PHE A 11 13.92 -8.03 5.95
CA PHE A 11 13.86 -8.57 4.60
C PHE A 11 13.89 -7.47 3.52
N ALA A 12 13.24 -6.33 3.78
CA ALA A 12 13.29 -5.16 2.90
C ALA A 12 14.69 -4.54 2.83
N ASP A 13 15.40 -4.48 3.97
CA ASP A 13 16.78 -4.00 4.05
C ASP A 13 17.76 -4.86 3.24
N ARG A 14 17.57 -6.18 3.18
CA ARG A 14 18.49 -7.09 2.47
C ARG A 14 18.28 -7.17 0.96
N LYS A 15 17.04 -7.08 0.46
CA LYS A 15 16.71 -7.44 -0.93
C LYS A 15 16.50 -6.24 -1.86
N SER A 16 16.08 -5.10 -1.31
CA SER A 16 15.88 -3.77 -1.94
C SER A 16 14.55 -3.16 -1.51
N TYR A 17 14.57 -1.92 -0.99
CA TYR A 17 13.38 -1.18 -0.59
C TYR A 17 12.35 -1.03 -1.71
N LYS A 18 12.81 -0.89 -2.97
CA LYS A 18 11.94 -0.76 -4.15
C LYS A 18 11.13 -2.02 -4.40
N MET A 19 11.78 -3.18 -4.37
CA MET A 19 11.12 -4.48 -4.54
C MET A 19 10.12 -4.77 -3.42
N SER A 20 10.44 -4.37 -2.19
CA SER A 20 9.51 -4.47 -1.06
C SER A 20 8.24 -3.65 -1.28
N MET A 21 8.36 -2.44 -1.82
CA MET A 21 7.21 -1.58 -2.14
C MET A 21 6.34 -2.14 -3.28
N ILE A 22 6.96 -2.67 -4.35
CA ILE A 22 6.22 -3.30 -5.45
C ILE A 22 5.46 -4.55 -4.95
N LEU A 23 6.12 -5.39 -4.15
CA LEU A 23 5.49 -6.58 -3.58
C LEU A 23 4.34 -6.22 -2.63
N ALA A 24 4.49 -5.13 -1.87
CA ALA A 24 3.43 -4.63 -1.02
C ALA A 24 2.22 -4.11 -1.82
N ALA A 25 2.45 -3.43 -2.94
CA ALA A 25 1.39 -3.00 -3.84
C ALA A 25 0.65 -4.21 -4.47
N ALA A 26 1.40 -5.25 -4.87
CA ALA A 26 0.83 -6.48 -5.41
C ALA A 26 -0.05 -7.22 -4.38
N PHE A 27 0.43 -7.38 -3.14
CA PHE A 27 -0.38 -7.94 -2.07
C PHE A 27 -1.57 -7.05 -1.71
N SER A 28 -1.43 -5.73 -1.85
CA SER A 28 -2.54 -4.78 -1.66
C SER A 28 -3.65 -4.98 -2.69
N ALA A 29 -3.28 -5.11 -3.96
CA ALA A 29 -4.24 -5.40 -5.04
C ALA A 29 -4.93 -6.76 -4.82
N THR A 30 -4.17 -7.76 -4.39
CA THR A 30 -4.69 -9.12 -4.17
C THR A 30 -5.75 -9.14 -3.05
N TRP A 31 -5.49 -8.50 -1.89
CA TRP A 31 -6.48 -8.51 -0.82
C TRP A 31 -7.73 -7.67 -1.15
N LEU A 32 -7.57 -6.58 -1.91
CA LEU A 32 -8.72 -5.77 -2.38
C LEU A 32 -9.60 -6.55 -3.35
N PHE A 33 -9.01 -7.30 -4.27
CA PHE A 33 -9.74 -8.18 -5.19
C PHE A 33 -10.45 -9.31 -4.42
N LEU A 34 -9.75 -9.92 -3.46
CA LEU A 34 -10.32 -10.94 -2.60
C LEU A 34 -11.46 -10.41 -1.73
N MET A 35 -11.43 -9.14 -1.30
CA MET A 35 -12.54 -8.51 -0.57
C MET A 35 -13.80 -8.37 -1.43
N GLY A 36 -13.64 -8.14 -2.73
CA GLY A 36 -14.77 -8.14 -3.65
C GLY A 36 -15.48 -9.50 -3.67
N ILE A 37 -14.73 -10.59 -3.74
CA ILE A 37 -15.28 -11.93 -4.01
C ILE A 37 -15.63 -12.71 -2.73
N SER A 38 -14.95 -12.44 -1.62
CA SER A 38 -15.01 -13.29 -0.42
C SER A 38 -16.24 -13.02 0.45
N THR A 39 -17.18 -13.95 0.45
CA THR A 39 -18.34 -13.96 1.37
C THR A 39 -18.19 -14.95 2.53
N SER A 40 -17.16 -15.80 2.51
CA SER A 40 -16.91 -16.84 3.52
C SER A 40 -15.87 -16.40 4.56
N PHE A 41 -15.96 -16.96 5.78
CA PHE A 41 -15.02 -16.67 6.86
C PHE A 41 -13.55 -16.96 6.49
N ASN A 42 -13.31 -18.08 5.80
CA ASN A 42 -11.96 -18.45 5.34
C ASN A 42 -11.43 -17.46 4.28
N GLY A 43 -12.29 -16.97 3.38
CA GLY A 43 -11.93 -15.92 2.44
C GLY A 43 -11.54 -14.62 3.13
N LEU A 44 -12.30 -14.22 4.16
CA LEU A 44 -12.00 -13.02 4.96
C LEU A 44 -10.69 -13.16 5.77
N LEU A 45 -10.34 -14.36 6.24
CA LEU A 45 -9.04 -14.62 6.86
C LEU A 45 -7.90 -14.44 5.87
N LEU A 46 -8.05 -14.98 4.66
CA LEU A 46 -7.06 -14.85 3.58
C LEU A 46 -6.85 -13.38 3.20
N VAL A 47 -7.95 -12.61 3.07
CA VAL A 47 -7.91 -11.15 2.88
C VAL A 47 -7.08 -10.47 3.97
N LYS A 48 -7.41 -10.73 5.24
CA LYS A 48 -6.73 -10.08 6.38
C LYS A 48 -5.25 -10.43 6.43
N PHE A 49 -4.89 -11.64 6.03
CA PHE A 49 -3.49 -12.07 5.92
C PHE A 49 -2.72 -11.25 4.87
N PHE A 50 -3.24 -11.14 3.65
CA PHE A 50 -2.59 -10.36 2.60
C PHE A 50 -2.53 -8.86 2.92
N ASN A 51 -3.56 -8.30 3.56
CA ASN A 51 -3.57 -6.92 4.03
C ASN A 51 -2.49 -6.69 5.12
N ALA A 52 -2.39 -7.58 6.09
CA ALA A 52 -1.35 -7.49 7.12
C ALA A 52 0.06 -7.56 6.52
N LEU A 53 0.28 -8.43 5.53
CA LEU A 53 1.56 -8.52 4.82
C LEU A 53 1.89 -7.22 4.07
N SER A 54 0.94 -6.65 3.33
CA SER A 54 1.20 -5.43 2.56
C SER A 54 1.53 -4.24 3.46
N LEU A 55 0.76 -4.02 4.53
CA LEU A 55 1.02 -2.95 5.49
C LEU A 55 2.40 -3.08 6.16
N THR A 56 2.80 -4.32 6.49
CA THR A 56 4.09 -4.58 7.12
C THR A 56 5.25 -4.23 6.17
N LEU A 57 5.14 -4.62 4.89
CA LEU A 57 6.16 -4.31 3.88
C LEU A 57 6.26 -2.80 3.59
N ILE A 58 5.12 -2.09 3.52
CA ILE A 58 5.10 -0.63 3.34
C ILE A 58 5.79 0.04 4.52
N ALA A 59 5.43 -0.31 5.74
CA ALA A 59 5.97 0.36 6.91
C ALA A 59 7.48 0.15 7.10
N GLY A 60 8.00 -1.02 6.71
CA GLY A 60 9.43 -1.31 6.75
C GLY A 60 10.24 -0.59 5.66
N ALA A 61 9.66 -0.40 4.46
CA ALA A 61 10.43 0.08 3.30
C ALA A 61 10.18 1.55 2.91
N TYR A 62 8.98 2.08 3.15
CA TYR A 62 8.54 3.36 2.59
C TYR A 62 9.36 4.56 3.10
N ASN A 63 9.49 4.69 4.42
CA ASN A 63 10.25 5.78 5.02
C ASN A 63 11.75 5.68 4.68
N ALA A 64 12.30 4.47 4.64
CA ALA A 64 13.69 4.23 4.28
C ALA A 64 13.97 4.68 2.82
N LEU A 65 13.05 4.37 1.89
CA LEU A 65 13.16 4.77 0.49
C LEU A 65 13.10 6.30 0.32
N LEU A 66 12.20 6.98 1.04
CA LEU A 66 12.11 8.44 1.01
C LEU A 66 13.37 9.12 1.57
N ILE A 67 13.95 8.57 2.64
CA ILE A 67 15.22 9.07 3.20
C ILE A 67 16.36 8.86 2.20
N GLN A 68 16.41 7.71 1.53
CA GLN A 68 17.42 7.45 0.50
C GLN A 68 17.28 8.43 -0.67
N TYR A 69 16.06 8.68 -1.14
CA TYR A 69 15.79 9.67 -2.18
C TYR A 69 16.21 11.09 -1.78
N ALA A 70 15.91 11.50 -0.54
CA ALA A 70 16.30 12.81 -0.02
C ALA A 70 17.83 12.98 0.00
N LYS A 71 18.56 11.93 0.40
CA LYS A 71 20.03 11.90 0.38
C LYS A 71 20.57 12.01 -1.05
N THR A 72 20.04 11.24 -1.99
CA THR A 72 20.48 11.26 -3.40
C THR A 72 20.26 12.61 -4.08
N LYS A 73 19.15 13.29 -3.76
CA LYS A 73 18.85 14.62 -4.31
C LYS A 73 19.41 15.79 -3.50
N LEU A 74 20.21 15.53 -2.45
CA LEU A 74 20.74 16.55 -1.53
C LEU A 74 19.63 17.49 -0.99
N THR A 75 18.46 16.93 -0.72
CA THR A 75 17.30 17.69 -0.21
C THR A 75 17.05 17.37 1.26
N SER A 76 16.39 18.29 1.96
CA SER A 76 16.03 18.08 3.37
C SER A 76 15.04 16.92 3.50
N THR A 77 15.44 15.89 4.26
CA THR A 77 14.60 14.74 4.61
C THR A 77 13.26 15.16 5.19
N LYS A 78 13.25 16.21 6.04
CA LYS A 78 12.00 16.75 6.62
C LYS A 78 11.04 17.25 5.55
N LYS A 79 11.56 17.90 4.50
CA LYS A 79 10.74 18.43 3.41
C LYS A 79 10.14 17.30 2.56
N VAL A 80 10.93 16.26 2.26
CA VAL A 80 10.47 15.10 1.49
C VAL A 80 9.41 14.32 2.26
N LEU A 81 9.66 13.99 3.53
CA LEU A 81 8.69 13.29 4.38
C LEU A 81 7.41 14.12 4.58
N GLY A 82 7.53 15.42 4.86
CA GLY A 82 6.39 16.30 5.06
C GLY A 82 5.52 16.42 3.81
N SER A 83 6.14 16.58 2.64
CA SER A 83 5.41 16.62 1.36
C SER A 83 4.72 15.29 1.07
N SER A 84 5.39 14.17 1.32
CA SER A 84 4.82 12.83 1.14
C SER A 84 3.58 12.59 2.01
N SER A 85 3.66 12.95 3.29
CA SER A 85 2.52 12.87 4.21
C SER A 85 1.37 13.77 3.78
N GLN A 86 1.65 14.97 3.30
CA GLN A 86 0.61 15.89 2.80
C GLN A 86 -0.16 15.27 1.62
N TYR A 87 0.53 14.71 0.63
CA TYR A 87 -0.13 14.03 -0.48
C TYR A 87 -0.92 12.80 -0.03
N ASN A 88 -0.42 12.05 0.95
CA ASN A 88 -1.13 10.93 1.53
C ASN A 88 -2.46 11.37 2.17
N TYR A 89 -2.45 12.41 3.00
CA TYR A 89 -3.67 12.92 3.64
C TYR A 89 -4.67 13.51 2.65
N ILE A 90 -4.21 14.25 1.64
CA ILE A 90 -5.08 14.77 0.57
C ILE A 90 -5.72 13.61 -0.20
N GLY A 91 -4.92 12.60 -0.56
CA GLY A 91 -5.42 11.40 -1.22
C GLY A 91 -6.49 10.69 -0.38
N MET A 92 -6.20 10.44 0.91
CA MET A 92 -7.17 9.84 1.84
C MET A 92 -8.47 10.63 1.92
N PHE A 93 -8.40 11.96 1.97
CA PHE A 93 -9.57 12.83 2.00
C PHE A 93 -10.41 12.73 0.72
N VAL A 94 -9.79 12.82 -0.45
CA VAL A 94 -10.51 12.76 -1.73
C VAL A 94 -11.13 11.37 -1.94
N PHE A 95 -10.37 10.30 -1.70
CA PHE A 95 -10.85 8.93 -1.89
C PHE A 95 -11.87 8.51 -0.85
N SER A 96 -11.84 9.05 0.38
CA SER A 96 -12.89 8.78 1.37
C SER A 96 -14.22 9.45 1.00
N LEU A 97 -14.19 10.67 0.44
CA LEU A 97 -15.39 11.33 -0.09
C LEU A 97 -16.00 10.57 -1.26
N ILE A 98 -15.17 10.12 -2.20
CA ILE A 98 -15.61 9.29 -3.33
C ILE A 98 -16.20 7.98 -2.79
N GLY A 99 -15.50 7.29 -1.90
CA GLY A 99 -15.98 6.04 -1.30
C GLY A 99 -17.30 6.20 -0.55
N ALA A 100 -17.49 7.30 0.18
CA ALA A 100 -18.73 7.60 0.89
C ALA A 100 -19.92 7.78 -0.07
N TYR A 101 -19.70 8.38 -1.24
CA TYR A 101 -20.75 8.53 -2.27
C TYR A 101 -21.25 7.17 -2.80
N PHE A 102 -20.35 6.19 -2.92
CA PHE A 102 -20.70 4.86 -3.44
C PHE A 102 -21.19 3.88 -2.36
N ALA A 103 -21.17 4.25 -1.07
CA ALA A 103 -21.39 3.31 0.03
C ALA A 103 -22.79 2.66 0.06
N ASP A 104 -23.82 3.31 -0.48
CA ASP A 104 -25.19 2.77 -0.53
C ASP A 104 -25.43 1.78 -1.69
N TYR A 105 -24.61 1.81 -2.75
CA TYR A 105 -24.76 0.90 -3.89
C TYR A 105 -23.97 -0.39 -3.63
N SER A 106 -24.69 -1.48 -3.34
CA SER A 106 -24.22 -2.88 -3.19
C SER A 106 -22.72 -3.07 -3.48
N SER A 107 -21.96 -3.06 -2.39
CA SER A 107 -20.62 -2.46 -2.23
C SER A 107 -19.44 -3.20 -2.89
N GLN A 108 -19.69 -4.20 -3.73
CA GLN A 108 -18.61 -5.01 -4.34
C GLN A 108 -17.77 -4.20 -5.34
N TYR A 109 -18.41 -3.29 -6.09
CA TYR A 109 -17.75 -2.44 -7.09
C TYR A 109 -16.67 -1.51 -6.53
N ILE A 110 -16.80 -1.08 -5.27
CA ILE A 110 -15.80 -0.21 -4.62
C ILE A 110 -14.49 -0.98 -4.42
N TRP A 111 -14.58 -2.25 -4.04
CA TRP A 111 -13.42 -3.12 -3.83
C TRP A 111 -12.73 -3.43 -5.15
N ASP A 112 -13.50 -3.72 -6.21
CA ASP A 112 -12.96 -4.00 -7.54
C ASP A 112 -12.28 -2.76 -8.16
N LEU A 113 -12.89 -1.58 -8.03
CA LEU A 113 -12.29 -0.32 -8.46
C LEU A 113 -10.99 -0.02 -7.69
N SER A 114 -10.99 -0.25 -6.38
CA SER A 114 -9.79 -0.08 -5.54
C SER A 114 -8.69 -1.07 -5.94
N ALA A 115 -9.04 -2.32 -6.21
CA ALA A 115 -8.12 -3.35 -6.67
C ALA A 115 -7.50 -2.98 -8.03
N PHE A 116 -8.31 -2.43 -8.95
CA PHE A 116 -7.84 -1.95 -10.24
C PHE A 116 -6.82 -0.82 -10.11
N LEU A 117 -7.12 0.21 -9.31
CA LEU A 117 -6.20 1.33 -9.06
C LEU A 117 -4.88 0.87 -8.42
N MET A 118 -4.96 -0.08 -7.48
CA MET A 118 -3.78 -0.64 -6.83
C MET A 118 -2.96 -1.52 -7.79
N THR A 119 -3.61 -2.22 -8.72
CA THR A 119 -2.93 -2.99 -9.78
C THR A 119 -2.17 -2.05 -10.71
N MET A 120 -2.77 -0.92 -11.12
CA MET A 120 -2.08 0.11 -11.90
C MET A 120 -0.87 0.68 -11.17
N THR A 121 -0.97 0.89 -9.86
CA THR A 121 0.14 1.33 -9.01
C THR A 121 1.28 0.29 -8.98
N THR A 122 0.92 -1.00 -8.92
CA THR A 122 1.88 -2.11 -8.96
C THR A 122 2.60 -2.15 -10.30
N LEU A 123 1.87 -2.04 -11.42
CA LEU A 123 2.44 -1.99 -12.77
C LEU A 123 3.36 -0.77 -12.95
N PHE A 124 2.93 0.41 -12.50
CA PHE A 124 3.76 1.60 -12.52
C PHE A 124 5.07 1.39 -11.74
N GLY A 125 4.99 0.78 -10.56
CA GLY A 125 6.16 0.42 -9.76
C GLY A 125 7.10 -0.57 -10.47
N LEU A 126 6.58 -1.50 -11.27
CA LEU A 126 7.40 -2.45 -12.04
C LEU A 126 8.13 -1.79 -13.21
N PHE A 127 7.49 -0.84 -13.91
CA PHE A 127 8.06 -0.22 -15.12
C PHE A 127 8.90 1.04 -14.85
N PHE A 128 8.57 1.81 -13.81
CA PHE A 128 9.21 3.11 -13.52
C PHE A 128 9.92 3.15 -12.16
N GLY A 129 9.89 2.05 -11.39
CA GLY A 129 10.45 1.94 -10.03
C GLY A 129 11.96 1.77 -9.94
#